data_AF-A0A846A4G9-F1
#
_entry.id   AF-A0A846A4G9-F1
#
_cell.length_a   1.000
_cell.length_b   1.000
_cell.length_c   1.000
_cell.angle_alpha   90.00
_cell.angle_beta   90.00
_cell.angle_gamma   90.00
#
_symmetry.space_group_name_H-M   'P 1'
#
loop_
_entity.id
_entity.type
_entity.pdbx_description
1 polymer ?
#
loop_
_entity_poly.entity_id
_entity_poly.type
_entity_poly.pdbx_seq_one_letter_code
_entity_poly.pdbx_strand_id
1 'polypeptide(L)'
;SDELRFDIEYQQVYASNPDGIIAGSIKWPNYMGNLQRGWLGNRPVSDVIVKLDAVTQDYEFGDIKLSPLDELKHQLQVMMARYRTGDGDGAALASPAESCVQDSNQALYVAIQQIEDEVNDNPEIQEWLNSHPDHPQTQRFQQLSELGQALEQQLTPLGIVRSDWKENSETLVGVAASDSPIMSILRGLASWRTVLPRRGHDEIASLLLNHGAKLWVIRTNQVGGFDPDIIPYAPTTLF
;
A
#
# COMPACT_ATOMS: atom_id res chain seq x y z
N SER A 1 23.20 3.77 23.94
CA SER A 1 23.84 3.10 22.79
C SER A 1 23.63 4.00 21.59
N ASP A 2 24.71 4.32 20.86
CA ASP A 2 24.69 5.22 19.69
C ASP A 2 24.57 4.44 18.37
N GLU A 3 24.02 3.23 18.44
CA GLU A 3 23.81 2.39 17.27
C GLU A 3 22.55 2.82 16.51
N LEU A 4 22.66 2.94 15.20
CA LEU A 4 21.52 3.22 14.33
C LEU A 4 20.53 2.06 14.40
N ARG A 5 19.25 2.40 14.60
CA ARG A 5 18.13 1.46 14.65
C ARG A 5 17.02 1.95 13.73
N PHE A 6 16.30 1.01 13.12
CA PHE A 6 15.08 1.35 12.42
C PHE A 6 13.99 1.75 13.42
N ASP A 7 13.35 2.90 13.20
CA ASP A 7 12.09 3.28 13.83
C ASP A 7 10.95 2.95 12.87
N ILE A 8 10.38 1.75 13.02
CA ILE A 8 9.36 1.23 12.12
C ILE A 8 7.97 1.58 12.65
N GLU A 9 7.16 2.16 11.77
CA GLU A 9 5.74 2.40 11.99
C GLU A 9 4.95 1.74 10.86
N TYR A 10 3.99 0.89 11.23
CA TYR A 10 3.08 0.28 10.29
C TYR A 10 1.90 1.21 10.05
N GLN A 11 1.63 1.54 8.78
CA GLN A 11 0.35 2.14 8.37
C GLN A 11 -0.62 1.00 8.05
N GLN A 12 -1.32 0.52 9.08
CA GLN A 12 -2.11 -0.71 8.96
C GLN A 12 -3.47 -0.42 8.33
N VAL A 13 -3.59 -0.60 7.02
CA VAL A 13 -4.87 -0.64 6.30
C VAL A 13 -5.51 -2.01 6.57
N TYR A 14 -6.36 -2.09 7.60
CA TYR A 14 -6.93 -3.36 8.05
C TYR A 14 -8.26 -3.17 8.78
N ALA A 15 -9.30 -3.92 8.38
CA ALA A 15 -10.64 -3.72 8.92
C ALA A 15 -10.75 -4.00 10.43
N SER A 16 -10.49 -5.24 10.83
CA SER A 16 -10.36 -5.67 12.22
C SER A 16 -9.91 -7.13 12.28
N ASN A 17 -9.17 -7.53 13.32
CA ASN A 17 -8.96 -8.95 13.63
C ASN A 17 -9.70 -9.32 14.93
N PRO A 18 -9.86 -10.63 15.22
CA PRO A 18 -10.44 -11.09 16.48
C PRO A 18 -9.76 -10.54 17.74
N ASP A 19 -8.50 -10.10 17.65
CA ASP A 19 -7.72 -9.53 18.75
C ASP A 19 -7.92 -8.00 18.92
N GLY A 20 -8.83 -7.39 18.14
CA GLY A 20 -9.19 -5.98 18.26
C GLY A 20 -8.14 -5.00 17.72
N ILE A 21 -7.29 -5.44 16.78
CA ILE A 21 -6.43 -4.56 15.99
C ILE A 21 -7.30 -3.84 14.95
N ILE A 22 -7.30 -2.51 15.01
CA ILE A 22 -8.05 -1.62 14.11
C ILE A 22 -7.12 -0.96 13.09
N ALA A 23 -7.66 -0.47 11.98
CA ALA A 23 -6.89 0.33 11.03
C ALA A 23 -6.26 1.55 11.71
N GLY A 24 -4.98 1.80 11.44
CA GLY A 24 -4.24 2.91 12.02
C GLY A 24 -2.73 2.74 12.01
N SER A 25 -2.03 3.79 12.42
CA SER A 25 -0.59 3.79 12.57
C SER A 25 -0.17 3.10 13.87
N ILE A 26 0.70 2.10 13.79
CA ILE A 26 1.16 1.33 14.96
C ILE A 26 2.68 1.20 14.92
N LYS A 27 3.35 1.66 15.98
CA LYS A 27 4.79 1.48 16.16
C LYS A 27 5.15 0.00 16.31
N TRP A 28 6.22 -0.43 15.66
CA TRP A 28 6.69 -1.82 15.66
C TRP A 28 6.83 -2.43 17.07
N PRO A 29 7.37 -1.74 18.10
CA PRO A 29 7.43 -2.29 19.45
C PRO A 29 6.06 -2.63 20.05
N ASN A 30 5.01 -1.89 19.69
CA ASN A 30 3.65 -2.18 20.13
C ASN A 30 3.05 -3.35 19.34
N TYR A 31 3.28 -3.40 18.02
CA TYR A 31 2.79 -4.48 17.17
C TYR A 31 3.45 -5.82 17.52
N MET A 32 4.74 -5.81 17.84
CA MET A 32 5.51 -7.02 18.11
C MET A 32 5.58 -7.37 19.60
N GLY A 33 5.96 -6.43 20.45
CA GLY A 33 6.36 -6.67 21.83
C GLY A 33 5.28 -6.44 22.89
N ASN A 34 4.06 -6.05 22.51
CA ASN A 34 2.98 -5.91 23.47
C ASN A 34 2.59 -7.28 24.07
N LEU A 35 2.54 -7.40 25.41
CA LEU A 35 2.28 -8.68 26.08
C LEU A 35 0.86 -9.22 25.91
N GLN A 36 -0.10 -8.37 25.55
CA GLN A 36 -1.51 -8.76 25.40
C GLN A 36 -1.91 -8.98 23.94
N ARG A 37 -1.34 -8.19 23.02
CA ARG A 37 -1.75 -8.15 21.59
C ARG A 37 -0.59 -8.28 20.60
N GLY A 38 0.64 -8.41 21.09
CA GLY A 38 1.85 -8.45 20.27
C GLY A 38 2.07 -9.82 19.62
N TRP A 39 2.67 -9.81 18.44
CA TRP A 39 2.85 -11.02 17.63
C TRP A 39 4.15 -11.79 17.87
N LEU A 40 5.16 -11.18 18.50
CA LEU A 40 6.53 -11.72 18.60
C LEU A 40 6.59 -13.10 19.28
N GLY A 41 5.72 -13.35 20.26
CA GLY A 41 5.66 -14.62 20.99
C GLY A 41 4.91 -15.73 20.27
N ASN A 42 4.01 -15.37 19.34
CA ASN A 42 3.04 -16.31 18.78
C ASN A 42 3.33 -16.71 17.33
N ARG A 43 4.09 -15.89 16.58
CA ARG A 43 4.47 -16.22 15.21
C ARG A 43 5.73 -15.47 14.77
N PRO A 44 6.53 -16.05 13.85
CA PRO A 44 7.57 -15.29 13.16
C PRO A 44 6.96 -14.19 12.30
N VAL A 45 7.63 -13.04 12.23
CA VAL A 45 7.27 -11.91 11.35
C VAL A 45 8.45 -11.57 10.46
N SER A 46 8.17 -11.32 9.19
CA SER A 46 9.15 -10.89 8.20
C SER A 46 8.71 -9.56 7.61
N ASP A 47 9.49 -8.52 7.86
CA ASP A 47 9.29 -7.20 7.26
C ASP A 47 10.21 -7.03 6.05
N VAL A 48 9.76 -6.31 5.03
CA VAL A 48 10.60 -5.93 3.88
C VAL A 48 10.71 -4.41 3.85
N ILE A 49 11.92 -3.90 4.10
CA ILE A 49 12.23 -2.49 3.93
C ILE A 49 12.56 -2.24 2.47
N VAL A 50 11.82 -1.33 1.86
CA VAL A 50 12.01 -0.90 0.47
C VAL A 50 12.75 0.42 0.45
N LYS A 51 13.83 0.51 -0.31
CA LYS A 51 14.44 1.77 -0.71
C LYS A 51 14.33 1.93 -2.22
N LEU A 52 13.48 2.85 -2.66
CA LEU A 52 13.37 3.28 -4.04
C LEU A 52 13.37 4.82 -4.03
N ASP A 53 14.46 5.43 -4.47
CA ASP A 53 14.63 6.89 -4.35
C ASP A 53 13.57 7.68 -5.12
N ALA A 54 12.99 7.09 -6.19
CA ALA A 54 11.86 7.67 -6.91
C ALA A 54 10.61 7.89 -6.03
N VAL A 55 10.41 7.09 -4.98
CA VAL A 55 9.28 7.18 -4.04
C VAL A 55 9.71 7.77 -2.69
N THR A 56 10.90 7.42 -2.22
CA THR A 56 11.36 7.70 -0.85
C THR A 56 12.14 8.99 -0.68
N GLN A 57 12.44 9.70 -1.77
CA GLN A 57 13.05 11.02 -1.73
C GLN A 57 12.12 12.07 -2.32
N ASP A 58 12.17 13.25 -1.72
CA ASP A 58 11.44 14.41 -2.18
C ASP A 58 11.99 14.88 -3.54
N TYR A 59 11.14 15.56 -4.31
CA TYR A 59 11.46 16.26 -5.54
C TYR A 59 11.50 17.77 -5.26
N GLU A 60 12.52 18.45 -5.76
CA GLU A 60 12.75 19.89 -5.62
C GLU A 60 12.83 20.55 -7.01
N PHE A 61 11.71 21.08 -7.48
CA PHE A 61 11.58 21.75 -8.78
C PHE A 61 11.66 23.26 -8.57
N GLY A 62 12.88 23.78 -8.45
CA GLY A 62 13.09 25.17 -8.03
C GLY A 62 12.62 25.38 -6.59
N ASP A 63 11.64 26.26 -6.38
CA ASP A 63 11.06 26.52 -5.05
C ASP A 63 9.90 25.57 -4.70
N ILE A 64 9.48 24.71 -5.64
CA ILE A 64 8.37 23.77 -5.45
C ILE A 64 8.92 22.43 -4.96
N LYS A 65 8.35 21.92 -3.86
CA LYS A 65 8.75 20.65 -3.26
C LYS A 65 7.58 19.66 -3.25
N LEU A 66 7.80 18.47 -3.80
CA LEU A 66 6.83 17.36 -3.81
C LEU A 66 7.39 16.13 -3.08
N SER A 67 6.58 15.46 -2.26
CA SER A 67 6.99 14.28 -1.48
C SER A 67 6.06 13.09 -1.76
N PRO A 68 6.48 12.13 -2.61
CA PRO A 68 5.65 10.95 -2.89
C PRO A 68 5.42 10.08 -1.65
N LEU A 69 6.38 10.06 -0.73
CA LEU A 69 6.25 9.29 0.50
C LEU A 69 5.22 9.90 1.45
N ASP A 70 5.14 11.23 1.52
CA ASP A 70 4.10 11.89 2.32
C ASP A 70 2.73 11.77 1.67
N GLU A 71 2.66 11.85 0.34
CA GLU A 71 1.41 11.58 -0.38
C GLU A 71 0.94 10.12 -0.19
N LEU A 72 1.85 9.15 -0.24
CA LEU A 72 1.54 7.76 0.10
C LEU A 72 0.99 7.62 1.53
N LYS A 73 1.61 8.29 2.51
CA LYS A 73 1.08 8.28 3.89
C LYS A 73 -0.30 8.89 3.95
N HIS A 74 -0.55 9.98 3.22
CA HIS A 74 -1.86 10.61 3.14
C HIS A 74 -2.91 9.65 2.58
N GLN A 75 -2.64 9.01 1.45
CA GLN A 75 -3.55 8.03 0.85
C GLN A 75 -3.81 6.83 1.78
N LEU A 76 -2.77 6.31 2.45
CA LEU A 76 -2.94 5.25 3.45
C LEU A 76 -3.81 5.72 4.62
N GLN A 77 -3.70 6.97 5.07
CA GLN A 77 -4.56 7.54 6.12
C GLN A 77 -6.02 7.65 5.67
N VAL A 78 -6.26 8.05 4.42
CA VAL A 78 -7.61 8.05 3.82
C VAL A 78 -8.19 6.64 3.85
N MET A 79 -7.43 5.64 3.39
CA MET A 79 -7.88 4.24 3.43
C MET A 79 -8.16 3.76 4.86
N MET A 80 -7.25 4.02 5.80
CA MET A 80 -7.44 3.66 7.21
C MET A 80 -8.63 4.38 7.86
N ALA A 81 -8.97 5.60 7.44
CA ALA A 81 -10.15 6.29 7.92
C ALA A 81 -11.43 5.58 7.46
N ARG A 82 -11.52 5.21 6.17
CA ARG A 82 -12.64 4.44 5.61
C ARG A 82 -12.87 3.12 6.37
N TYR A 83 -11.81 2.38 6.65
CA TYR A 83 -11.90 1.15 7.44
C TYR A 83 -12.37 1.35 8.89
N ARG A 84 -12.24 2.56 9.45
CA ARG A 84 -12.73 2.88 10.81
C ARG A 84 -14.17 3.39 10.83
N THR A 85 -14.56 4.18 9.83
CA THR A 85 -15.84 4.91 9.84
C THR A 85 -16.86 4.42 8.81
N GLY A 86 -16.46 3.52 7.90
CA GLY A 86 -17.20 3.24 6.67
C GLY A 86 -17.07 4.38 5.65
N ASP A 87 -17.62 4.18 4.46
CA ASP A 87 -17.66 5.18 3.38
C ASP A 87 -18.86 6.16 3.54
N GLY A 88 -19.38 6.32 4.76
CA GLY A 88 -20.54 7.17 5.06
C GLY A 88 -21.89 6.45 5.11
N ASP A 89 -21.88 5.12 5.05
CA ASP A 89 -23.03 4.20 5.09
C ASP A 89 -23.35 3.65 6.50
N GLY A 90 -22.58 4.05 7.51
CA GLY A 90 -22.78 3.65 8.89
C GLY A 90 -22.27 2.24 9.24
N ALA A 91 -21.54 1.58 8.34
CA ALA A 91 -20.93 0.28 8.61
C ALA A 91 -19.59 0.08 7.86
N ALA A 92 -18.53 -0.25 8.59
CA ALA A 92 -17.28 -0.74 7.99
C ALA A 92 -17.39 -2.25 7.71
N LEU A 93 -18.03 -2.62 6.60
CA LEU A 93 -18.18 -4.03 6.22
C LEU A 93 -16.97 -4.51 5.42
N ALA A 94 -16.08 -5.25 6.06
CA ALA A 94 -15.06 -6.03 5.35
C ALA A 94 -15.73 -7.21 4.64
N SER A 95 -15.90 -7.11 3.33
CA SER A 95 -16.37 -8.21 2.48
C SER A 95 -15.19 -8.93 1.84
N PRO A 96 -15.37 -10.14 1.26
CA PRO A 96 -14.35 -10.76 0.41
C PRO A 96 -13.92 -9.91 -0.81
N ALA A 97 -14.65 -8.82 -1.10
CA ALA A 97 -14.32 -7.84 -2.13
C ALA A 97 -13.45 -6.66 -1.61
N GLU A 98 -13.31 -6.50 -0.28
CA GLU A 98 -12.43 -5.49 0.35
C GLU A 98 -11.18 -6.21 0.88
N SER A 99 -10.08 -6.12 0.12
CA SER A 99 -8.80 -6.73 0.49
C SER A 99 -7.83 -5.66 0.97
N CYS A 100 -7.36 -5.79 2.21
CA CYS A 100 -6.33 -4.91 2.79
C CYS A 100 -5.06 -4.80 1.92
N VAL A 101 -4.72 -5.89 1.21
CA VAL A 101 -3.58 -5.96 0.29
C VAL A 101 -3.86 -5.15 -0.97
N GLN A 102 -5.10 -5.20 -1.46
CA GLN A 102 -5.54 -4.40 -2.60
C GLN A 102 -5.47 -2.91 -2.28
N ASP A 103 -6.09 -2.49 -1.17
CA ASP A 103 -6.21 -1.07 -0.84
C ASP A 103 -4.88 -0.43 -0.48
N SER A 104 -3.96 -1.19 0.14
CA SER A 104 -2.60 -0.70 0.42
C SER A 104 -1.82 -0.44 -0.87
N ASN A 105 -1.94 -1.32 -1.87
CA ASN A 105 -1.27 -1.15 -3.16
C ASN A 105 -1.96 -0.10 -4.03
N GLN A 106 -3.28 0.02 -3.92
CA GLN A 106 -4.04 1.10 -4.56
C GLN A 106 -3.63 2.47 -4.00
N ALA A 107 -3.41 2.60 -2.69
CA ALA A 107 -2.93 3.84 -2.09
C ALA A 107 -1.56 4.27 -2.67
N LEU A 108 -0.66 3.31 -2.94
CA LEU A 108 0.61 3.60 -3.63
C LEU A 108 0.41 4.08 -5.06
N TYR A 109 -0.45 3.42 -5.82
CA TYR A 109 -0.76 3.83 -7.18
C TYR A 109 -1.36 5.25 -7.23
N VAL A 110 -2.36 5.52 -6.40
CA VAL A 110 -3.03 6.83 -6.31
C VAL A 110 -2.02 7.92 -5.91
N ALA A 111 -1.15 7.64 -4.95
CA ALA A 111 -0.13 8.61 -4.55
C ALA A 111 0.82 8.97 -5.70
N ILE A 112 1.20 7.99 -6.53
CA ILE A 112 2.01 8.25 -7.72
C ILE A 112 1.23 9.09 -8.73
N GLN A 113 -0.03 8.74 -9.00
CA GLN A 113 -0.89 9.51 -9.91
C GLN A 113 -1.07 10.96 -9.45
N GLN A 114 -1.26 11.20 -8.14
CA GLN A 114 -1.39 12.55 -7.59
C GLN A 114 -0.11 13.38 -7.81
N ILE A 115 1.06 12.77 -7.63
CA ILE A 115 2.35 13.43 -7.92
C ILE A 115 2.50 13.70 -9.41
N GLU A 116 2.11 12.78 -10.29
CA GLU A 116 2.13 13.00 -11.74
C GLU A 116 1.19 14.12 -12.18
N ASP A 117 -0.04 14.13 -11.67
CA ASP A 117 -1.05 15.17 -11.93
C ASP A 117 -0.52 16.55 -11.46
N GLU A 118 0.05 16.65 -10.25
CA GLU A 118 0.66 17.89 -9.75
C GLU A 118 1.83 18.38 -10.60
N VAL A 119 2.65 17.46 -11.11
CA VAL A 119 3.75 17.81 -12.01
C VAL A 119 3.22 18.27 -13.38
N ASN A 120 2.21 17.60 -13.93
CA ASN A 120 1.64 17.91 -15.24
C ASN A 120 0.83 19.20 -15.25
N ASP A 121 0.12 19.48 -14.16
CA ASP A 121 -0.73 20.66 -14.02
C ASP A 121 0.05 21.92 -13.61
N ASN A 122 1.33 21.80 -13.25
CA ASN A 122 2.18 22.91 -12.84
C ASN A 122 3.17 23.34 -13.95
N PRO A 123 2.95 24.49 -14.61
CA PRO A 123 3.82 24.96 -15.70
C PRO A 123 5.28 25.21 -15.28
N GLU A 124 5.53 25.63 -14.03
CA GLU A 124 6.89 25.90 -13.54
C GLU A 124 7.70 24.62 -13.42
N ILE A 125 7.06 23.53 -12.96
CA ILE A 125 7.69 22.21 -12.89
C ILE A 125 7.97 21.69 -14.31
N GLN A 126 7.03 21.83 -15.23
CA GLN A 126 7.21 21.41 -16.62
C GLN A 126 8.37 22.18 -17.28
N GLU A 127 8.46 23.49 -17.08
CA GLU A 127 9.59 24.29 -17.57
C GLU A 127 10.92 23.84 -16.95
N TRP A 128 10.93 23.53 -15.65
CA TRP A 128 12.11 23.02 -14.97
C TRP A 128 12.56 21.67 -15.54
N LEU A 129 11.64 20.73 -15.76
CA LEU A 129 11.94 19.41 -16.33
C LEU A 129 12.49 19.53 -17.75
N ASN A 130 11.89 20.39 -18.57
CA ASN A 130 12.33 20.64 -19.94
C ASN A 130 13.71 21.30 -20.02
N SER A 131 14.05 22.17 -19.06
CA SER A 131 15.37 22.81 -18.99
C SER A 131 16.45 21.93 -18.35
N HIS A 132 16.07 20.84 -17.67
CA HIS A 132 16.98 19.93 -16.95
C HIS A 132 16.77 18.46 -17.32
N PRO A 133 16.84 18.07 -18.62
CA PRO A 133 16.52 16.70 -19.05
C PRO A 133 17.46 15.64 -18.47
N ASP A 134 18.75 15.96 -18.32
CA ASP A 134 19.77 15.03 -17.83
C ASP A 134 19.95 15.06 -16.30
N HIS A 135 19.14 15.86 -15.59
CA HIS A 135 19.26 15.97 -14.13
C HIS A 135 18.76 14.67 -13.44
N PRO A 136 19.43 14.18 -12.38
CA PRO A 136 19.04 12.94 -11.70
C PRO A 136 17.59 12.91 -11.22
N GLN A 137 17.03 14.07 -10.87
CA GLN A 137 15.63 14.20 -10.46
C GLN A 137 14.65 13.94 -11.62
N THR A 138 14.96 14.42 -12.83
CA THR A 138 14.15 14.16 -14.03
C THR A 138 14.11 12.67 -14.33
N GLN A 139 15.26 11.99 -14.22
CA GLN A 139 15.35 10.53 -14.39
C GLN A 139 14.59 9.77 -13.29
N ARG A 140 14.67 10.24 -12.04
CA ARG A 140 13.87 9.69 -10.92
C ARG A 140 12.37 9.85 -11.15
N PHE A 141 11.94 11.01 -11.65
CA PHE A 141 10.53 11.26 -11.93
C PHE A 141 10.04 10.36 -13.07
N GLN A 142 10.84 10.18 -14.12
CA GLN A 142 10.55 9.21 -15.17
C GLN A 142 10.41 7.77 -14.61
N GLN A 143 11.31 7.37 -13.70
CA GLN A 143 11.23 6.08 -13.02
C GLN A 143 9.96 5.95 -12.14
N LEU A 144 9.53 7.04 -11.49
CA LEU A 144 8.28 7.09 -10.72
C LEU A 144 7.06 6.90 -11.64
N SER A 145 7.07 7.55 -12.81
CA SER A 145 6.00 7.42 -13.80
C SER A 145 5.91 6.01 -14.38
N GLU A 146 7.05 5.42 -14.75
CA GLU A 146 7.12 4.04 -15.22
C GLU A 146 6.62 3.05 -14.14
N LEU A 147 6.93 3.30 -12.86
CA LEU A 147 6.40 2.54 -11.75
C LEU A 147 4.87 2.68 -11.65
N GLY A 148 4.34 3.88 -11.79
CA GLY A 148 2.91 4.16 -11.83
C GLY A 148 2.18 3.35 -12.90
N GLN A 149 2.72 3.37 -14.13
CA GLN A 149 2.19 2.60 -15.26
C GLN A 149 2.28 1.08 -15.03
N ALA A 150 3.37 0.59 -14.46
CA ALA A 150 3.53 -0.82 -14.13
C ALA A 150 2.54 -1.26 -13.04
N LEU A 151 2.33 -0.43 -12.01
CA LEU A 151 1.31 -0.66 -10.98
C LEU A 151 -0.08 -0.64 -11.58
N GLU A 152 -0.40 0.33 -12.45
CA GLU A 152 -1.67 0.38 -13.16
C GLU A 152 -1.89 -0.93 -13.92
N GLN A 153 -0.93 -1.40 -14.72
CA GLN A 153 -1.04 -2.66 -15.46
C GLN A 153 -1.16 -3.89 -14.55
N GLN A 154 -0.55 -3.88 -13.36
CA GLN A 154 -0.71 -4.95 -12.38
C GLN A 154 -2.12 -4.93 -11.77
N LEU A 155 -2.70 -3.73 -11.55
CA LEU A 155 -3.99 -3.50 -10.90
C LEU A 155 -5.20 -3.50 -11.89
N THR A 156 -4.98 -3.24 -13.18
CA THR A 156 -6.03 -3.04 -14.20
C THR A 156 -6.71 -4.33 -14.68
N PRO A 157 -6.02 -5.47 -14.93
CA PRO A 157 -6.66 -6.76 -15.23
C PRO A 157 -7.59 -7.25 -14.13
N LEU A 158 -7.53 -6.58 -12.96
CA LEU A 158 -8.22 -6.93 -11.75
C LEU A 158 -9.47 -6.07 -11.50
N GLY A 159 -9.77 -5.07 -12.35
CA GLY A 159 -10.86 -4.11 -12.10
C GLY A 159 -10.66 -3.27 -10.82
N ILE A 160 -9.41 -3.16 -10.35
CA ILE A 160 -9.03 -2.55 -9.07
C ILE A 160 -8.85 -1.03 -9.19
N VAL A 161 -8.46 -0.55 -10.38
CA VAL A 161 -8.60 0.88 -10.70
C VAL A 161 -10.09 1.12 -10.88
N ARG A 162 -10.80 1.28 -9.76
CA ARG A 162 -12.20 1.67 -9.80
C ARG A 162 -12.22 3.07 -10.42
N SER A 163 -12.76 3.17 -11.64
CA SER A 163 -12.90 4.43 -12.37
C SER A 163 -13.70 5.47 -11.60
N ASP A 164 -14.46 5.02 -10.59
CA ASP A 164 -15.30 5.83 -9.73
C ASP A 164 -14.53 6.61 -8.66
N TRP A 165 -13.24 6.35 -8.39
CA TRP A 165 -12.53 7.01 -7.27
C TRP A 165 -12.14 8.46 -7.56
N LYS A 166 -11.85 8.80 -8.84
CA LYS A 166 -11.62 10.18 -9.28
C LYS A 166 -12.91 11.03 -9.20
N GLU A 167 -14.08 10.40 -9.16
CA GLU A 167 -15.41 11.04 -9.06
C GLU A 167 -16.10 10.87 -7.68
N ASN A 168 -15.71 9.88 -6.86
CA ASN A 168 -16.38 9.53 -5.60
C ASN A 168 -15.82 10.23 -4.35
N SER A 169 -14.85 11.15 -4.46
CA SER A 169 -14.62 12.09 -3.35
C SER A 169 -15.84 13.00 -3.13
N GLU A 170 -16.70 13.14 -4.15
CA GLU A 170 -17.92 13.96 -4.10
C GLU A 170 -19.22 13.13 -4.09
N THR A 171 -19.18 11.85 -4.43
CA THR A 171 -20.39 11.02 -4.60
C THR A 171 -20.45 9.90 -3.56
N LEU A 172 -21.34 10.07 -2.58
CA LEU A 172 -21.67 9.06 -1.56
C LEU A 172 -22.23 7.79 -2.21
N VAL A 173 -21.65 6.63 -1.89
CA VAL A 173 -22.09 5.32 -2.40
C VAL A 173 -23.44 4.94 -1.73
N GLY A 174 -24.46 4.71 -2.56
CA GLY A 174 -25.81 4.34 -2.13
C GLY A 174 -26.92 4.54 -3.18
N VAL A 175 -26.64 5.16 -4.32
CA VAL A 175 -27.66 5.50 -5.34
C VAL A 175 -27.55 4.66 -6.62
N ALA A 176 -26.44 3.96 -6.89
CA ALA A 176 -26.29 3.17 -8.11
C ALA A 176 -26.61 1.69 -7.88
N ALA A 177 -27.88 1.32 -8.08
CA ALA A 177 -28.27 -0.07 -8.25
C ALA A 177 -27.92 -0.54 -9.67
N SER A 178 -26.89 -1.39 -9.81
CA SER A 178 -26.93 -2.63 -10.61
C SER A 178 -25.52 -3.15 -10.85
N ASP A 179 -25.28 -4.43 -10.59
CA ASP A 179 -24.24 -5.15 -11.33
C ASP A 179 -24.65 -6.62 -11.53
N SER A 180 -24.45 -7.10 -12.76
CA SER A 180 -24.86 -8.41 -13.26
C SER A 180 -24.12 -9.58 -12.56
N PRO A 181 -24.77 -10.72 -12.26
CA PRO A 181 -24.18 -11.85 -11.53
C PRO A 181 -22.89 -12.42 -12.14
N ILE A 182 -22.74 -12.32 -13.47
CA ILE A 182 -21.57 -12.83 -14.21
C ILE A 182 -20.34 -11.93 -13.96
N MET A 183 -20.56 -10.63 -13.80
CA MET A 183 -19.49 -9.66 -13.51
C MET A 183 -18.92 -9.88 -12.11
N SER A 184 -19.76 -10.25 -11.14
CA SER A 184 -19.35 -10.56 -9.77
C SER A 184 -18.46 -11.81 -9.67
N ILE A 185 -18.71 -12.83 -10.50
CA ILE A 185 -17.88 -14.04 -10.56
C ILE A 185 -16.51 -13.74 -11.19
N LEU A 186 -16.48 -12.95 -12.27
CA LEU A 186 -15.23 -12.52 -12.90
C LEU A 186 -14.40 -11.61 -11.98
N ARG A 187 -15.04 -10.69 -11.24
CA ARG A 187 -14.38 -9.88 -10.20
C ARG A 187 -13.81 -10.75 -9.07
N GLY A 188 -14.52 -11.80 -8.63
CA GLY A 188 -14.01 -12.76 -7.63
C GLY A 188 -12.82 -13.62 -8.12
N LEU A 189 -12.81 -13.97 -9.42
CA LEU A 189 -11.70 -14.67 -10.08
C LEU A 189 -10.56 -13.75 -10.52
N ALA A 190 -10.74 -12.44 -10.42
CA ALA A 190 -9.65 -11.49 -10.54
C ALA A 190 -9.08 -11.17 -9.15
N SER A 191 -9.95 -11.00 -8.15
CA SER A 191 -9.57 -10.69 -6.77
C SER A 191 -8.75 -11.78 -6.07
N TRP A 192 -8.81 -13.06 -6.45
CA TRP A 192 -8.00 -14.12 -5.80
C TRP A 192 -6.49 -13.85 -5.80
N ARG A 193 -5.94 -13.18 -6.84
CA ARG A 193 -4.52 -12.78 -6.86
C ARG A 193 -4.23 -11.70 -5.82
N THR A 194 -5.22 -10.86 -5.53
CA THR A 194 -5.21 -9.71 -4.61
C THR A 194 -5.68 -10.04 -3.19
N VAL A 195 -6.40 -11.15 -3.00
CA VAL A 195 -6.89 -11.64 -1.70
C VAL A 195 -5.82 -12.47 -0.99
N LEU A 196 -4.91 -13.11 -1.74
CA LEU A 196 -3.79 -13.85 -1.17
C LEU A 196 -2.65 -12.92 -0.76
N PRO A 197 -2.46 -12.68 0.56
CA PRO A 197 -1.52 -11.65 1.00
C PRO A 197 -0.09 -11.97 0.61
N ARG A 198 0.28 -13.26 0.58
CA ARG A 198 1.63 -13.68 0.22
C ARG A 198 1.94 -13.44 -1.25
N ARG A 199 1.00 -13.73 -2.14
CA ARG A 199 1.18 -13.55 -3.57
C ARG A 199 1.26 -12.06 -3.93
N GLY A 200 0.32 -11.26 -3.43
CA GLY A 200 0.33 -9.81 -3.64
C GLY A 200 1.62 -9.15 -3.12
N HIS A 201 2.09 -9.57 -1.94
CA HIS A 201 3.40 -9.14 -1.42
C HIS A 201 4.55 -9.46 -2.39
N ASP A 202 4.65 -10.71 -2.86
CA ASP A 202 5.77 -11.15 -3.70
C ASP A 202 5.74 -10.50 -5.09
N GLU A 203 4.56 -10.27 -5.66
CA GLU A 203 4.39 -9.56 -6.93
C GLU A 203 4.83 -8.09 -6.81
N ILE A 204 4.40 -7.38 -5.77
CA ILE A 204 4.77 -5.97 -5.54
C ILE A 204 6.26 -5.84 -5.22
N ALA A 205 6.82 -6.73 -4.39
CA ALA A 205 8.25 -6.75 -4.11
C ALA A 205 9.06 -6.96 -5.40
N SER A 206 8.63 -7.87 -6.27
CA SER A 206 9.28 -8.13 -7.55
C SER A 206 9.18 -6.93 -8.50
N LEU A 207 8.00 -6.30 -8.55
CA LEU A 207 7.77 -5.09 -9.35
C LEU A 207 8.69 -3.96 -8.88
N LEU A 208 8.76 -3.68 -7.58
CA LEU A 208 9.67 -2.67 -7.02
C LEU A 208 11.14 -2.97 -7.33
N LEU A 209 11.58 -4.23 -7.21
CA LEU A 209 12.94 -4.65 -7.59
C LEU A 209 13.23 -4.39 -9.07
N ASN A 210 12.28 -4.70 -9.96
CA ASN A 210 12.43 -4.47 -11.40
C ASN A 210 12.54 -2.98 -11.74
N HIS A 211 11.91 -2.12 -10.93
CA HIS A 211 12.06 -0.66 -11.00
C HIS A 211 13.26 -0.15 -10.17
N GLY A 212 14.26 -0.99 -9.86
CA GLY A 212 15.53 -0.55 -9.26
C GLY A 212 15.50 -0.33 -7.75
N ALA A 213 14.46 -0.77 -7.04
CA ALA A 213 14.42 -0.72 -5.59
C ALA A 213 15.47 -1.65 -4.97
N LYS A 214 15.90 -1.32 -3.75
CA LYS A 214 16.64 -2.23 -2.87
C LYS A 214 15.69 -2.75 -1.80
N LEU A 215 15.63 -4.07 -1.65
CA LEU A 215 14.83 -4.72 -0.62
C LEU A 215 15.73 -5.27 0.49
N TRP A 216 15.43 -4.93 1.74
CA TRP A 216 16.05 -5.51 2.91
C TRP A 216 15.01 -6.30 3.69
N VAL A 217 15.22 -7.61 3.82
CA VAL A 217 14.33 -8.48 4.60
C VAL A 217 14.79 -8.53 6.05
N ILE A 218 13.94 -8.06 6.96
CA ILE A 218 14.12 -8.22 8.40
C ILE A 218 13.28 -9.41 8.85
N ARG A 219 13.96 -10.44 9.38
CA ARG A 219 13.30 -11.61 9.93
C ARG A 219 13.36 -11.56 11.44
N THR A 220 12.22 -11.27 12.05
CA THR A 220 12.05 -11.34 13.49
C THR A 220 11.53 -12.73 13.81
N ASN A 221 12.46 -13.62 14.14
CA ASN A 221 12.12 -14.98 14.56
C ASN A 221 11.34 -14.92 15.88
N GLN A 222 10.44 -15.90 16.07
CA GLN A 222 9.67 -16.03 17.30
C GLN A 222 10.59 -16.06 18.52
N VAL A 223 10.27 -15.26 19.55
CA VAL A 223 10.98 -15.25 20.82
C VAL A 223 10.14 -16.02 21.84
N GLY A 224 10.71 -17.08 22.43
CA GLY A 224 10.01 -17.92 23.41
C GLY A 224 10.17 -19.43 23.20
N GLY A 225 10.63 -19.87 22.02
CA GLY A 225 10.86 -21.30 21.72
C GLY A 225 9.72 -21.95 20.93
N PHE A 226 9.73 -23.29 20.87
CA PHE A 226 8.68 -24.10 20.24
C PHE A 226 7.51 -24.25 21.22
N ASP A 227 6.37 -23.64 20.88
CA ASP A 227 5.11 -23.86 21.57
C ASP A 227 4.31 -24.94 20.81
N PRO A 228 4.13 -26.16 21.36
CA PRO A 228 3.43 -27.24 20.69
C PRO A 228 1.93 -26.97 20.48
N ASP A 229 1.36 -26.00 21.20
CA ASP A 229 -0.05 -25.60 21.07
C ASP A 229 -0.24 -24.58 19.94
N ILE A 230 0.85 -23.97 19.43
CA ILE A 230 0.83 -23.05 18.30
C ILE A 230 1.14 -23.83 17.01
N ILE A 231 0.10 -24.17 16.26
CA ILE A 231 0.23 -24.80 14.95
C ILE A 231 0.60 -23.73 13.91
N PRO A 232 1.77 -23.80 13.24
CA PRO A 232 2.11 -22.87 12.18
C PRO A 232 1.10 -22.99 11.04
N TYR A 233 0.37 -21.92 10.76
CA TYR A 233 -0.43 -21.83 9.55
C TYR A 233 0.50 -21.47 8.39
N ALA A 234 0.59 -22.35 7.39
CA ALA A 234 1.31 -22.03 6.17
C ALA A 234 0.71 -20.76 5.53
N PRO A 235 1.55 -19.83 5.04
CA PRO A 235 1.03 -18.68 4.31
C PRO A 235 0.18 -19.19 3.15
N THR A 236 -1.04 -18.68 3.03
CA THR A 236 -1.98 -19.11 2.00
C THR A 236 -1.42 -18.76 0.62
N THR A 237 -0.92 -19.77 -0.08
CA THR A 237 -0.56 -19.74 -1.50
C THR A 237 -1.50 -20.72 -2.18
N LEU A 238 -2.41 -20.25 -3.04
CA LEU A 238 -3.32 -21.15 -3.77
C LEU A 238 -2.49 -22.16 -4.55
N PHE A 239 -2.86 -23.44 -4.40
CA PHE A 239 -2.27 -24.61 -5.06
C PHE A 239 -2.24 -24.47 -6.58
#